data_AF-A0A7C5XAH6-F1
#
_entry.id   AF-A0A7C5XAH6-F1
#
_cell.length_a   1.000
_cell.length_b   1.000
_cell.length_c   1.000
_cell.angle_alpha   90.00
_cell.angle_beta   90.00
_cell.angle_gamma   90.00
#
_symmetry.space_group_name_H-M   'P 1'
#
loop_
_entity.id
_entity.type
_entity.pdbx_description
1 polymer ?
#
loop_
_entity_poly.entity_id
_entity_poly.type
_entity_poly.pdbx_seq_one_letter_code
_entity_poly.pdbx_strand_id
1 'polypeptide(L)' 'MSKEGEFGITAAEKFFGLILLIVGALALYFTLTSTQALSIYTEFFGFLSFIILAVGFFLIITKAE' A
#
# COMPACT_ATOMS: atom_id res chain seq x y z
N MET A 1 -2.18 15.27 23.58
CA MET A 1 -2.65 13.87 23.64
C MET A 1 -1.77 13.12 24.65
N SER A 2 -2.21 12.01 25.27
CA SER A 2 -1.32 11.23 26.14
C SER A 2 -0.17 10.65 25.33
N LYS A 3 1.06 10.61 25.89
CA LYS A 3 2.25 10.04 25.24
C LYS A 3 2.07 8.61 24.76
N GLU A 4 1.21 7.83 25.42
CA GLU A 4 0.89 6.44 25.03
C GLU A 4 -0.02 6.38 23.79
N GLY A 5 -0.90 7.36 23.61
CA GLY A 5 -1.77 7.44 22.42
C GLY A 5 -0.99 7.76 21.16
N GLU A 6 0.03 8.62 21.27
CA GLU A 6 0.91 9.01 20.18
C GLU A 6 1.75 7.83 19.66
N PHE A 7 2.25 6.99 20.57
CA PHE A 7 2.95 5.76 20.21
C PHE A 7 2.03 4.74 19.52
N GLY A 8 0.82 4.54 20.04
CA GLY A 8 -0.16 3.61 19.47
C GLY A 8 -0.59 3.98 18.05
N ILE A 9 -0.79 5.28 17.79
CA ILE A 9 -1.13 5.81 16.46
C ILE A 9 0.02 5.57 15.49
N THR A 10 1.25 5.94 15.88
CA THR A 10 2.45 5.73 15.04
C THR A 10 2.66 4.26 14.68
N ALA A 11 2.44 3.36 15.64
CA ALA A 11 2.58 1.93 15.41
C ALA A 11 1.49 1.40 14.46
N ALA A 12 0.24 1.86 14.64
CA ALA A 12 -0.87 1.50 13.76
C ALA A 12 -0.63 1.98 12.32
N GLU A 13 -0.18 3.21 12.11
CA GLU A 13 0.13 3.76 10.78
C GLU A 13 1.15 2.90 10.04
N LYS A 14 2.25 2.55 10.70
CA LYS A 14 3.28 1.69 10.09
C LYS A 14 2.77 0.29 9.79
N PHE A 15 1.93 -0.27 10.66
CA PHE A 15 1.31 -1.58 10.45
C PHE A 15 0.36 -1.56 9.25
N PHE A 16 -0.50 -0.55 9.13
CA PHE A 16 -1.36 -0.36 7.96
C PHE A 16 -0.54 -0.10 6.69
N GLY A 17 0.54 0.67 6.78
CA GLY A 17 1.48 0.86 5.68
C GLY A 17 2.06 -0.46 5.17
N LEU A 18 2.46 -1.35 6.08
CA LEU A 18 2.96 -2.69 5.72
C LEU A 18 1.87 -3.54 5.05
N ILE A 19 0.64 -3.52 5.57
CA ILE A 19 -0.49 -4.23 4.94
C ILE A 19 -0.71 -3.71 3.52
N LEU A 20 -0.72 -2.39 3.32
CA LEU A 20 -0.88 -1.80 1.99
C LEU A 20 0.25 -2.19 1.04
N LEU A 21 1.50 -2.27 1.52
CA LEU A 21 2.60 -2.77 0.70
C LEU A 21 2.38 -4.22 0.26
N ILE A 22 1.94 -5.09 1.16
CA ILE A 22 1.64 -6.50 0.83
C ILE A 22 0.49 -6.58 -0.19
N VAL A 23 -0.60 -5.84 0.05
CA VAL A 23 -1.77 -5.82 -0.85
C VAL A 23 -1.39 -5.25 -2.22
N GLY A 24 -0.65 -4.14 -2.27
CA GLY A 24 -0.18 -3.54 -3.51
C GLY A 24 0.77 -4.46 -4.29
N ALA A 25 1.65 -5.19 -3.60
CA ALA A 25 2.54 -6.16 -4.23
C ALA A 25 1.76 -7.36 -4.80
N LEU A 26 0.79 -7.88 -4.07
CA LEU A 26 -0.10 -8.94 -4.57
C LEU A 26 -0.95 -8.47 -5.75
N ALA A 27 -1.52 -7.26 -5.67
CA ALA A 27 -2.30 -6.68 -6.76
C ALA A 27 -1.44 -6.52 -8.03
N LEU A 28 -0.21 -6.02 -7.89
CA LEU A 28 0.72 -5.90 -9.01
C LEU A 28 1.09 -7.28 -9.58
N TYR A 29 1.40 -8.26 -8.73
CA TYR A 29 1.71 -9.62 -9.14
C TYR A 29 0.56 -10.24 -9.96
N PHE A 30 -0.68 -10.16 -9.47
CA PHE A 30 -1.84 -10.69 -10.18
C PHE A 30 -2.14 -9.92 -11.46
N THR A 31 -1.92 -8.61 -11.49
CA THR A 31 -2.05 -7.80 -12.70
C THR A 31 -1.08 -8.26 -13.79
N LEU A 32 0.20 -8.45 -13.44
CA LEU A 32 1.25 -8.85 -14.37
C LEU A 32 1.13 -10.30 -14.83
N THR A 33 0.62 -11.19 -13.97
CA THR A 33 0.40 -12.61 -14.31
C THR A 33 -0.92 -12.86 -15.04
N SER A 34 -1.87 -11.91 -14.99
CA SER A 34 -3.18 -12.00 -15.63
C SER A 34 -3.33 -11.06 -16.83
N THR A 35 -2.22 -10.60 -17.43
CA THR A 35 -2.23 -9.65 -18.56
C THR A 35 -3.12 -10.09 -19.72
N GLN A 36 -3.16 -11.39 -20.02
CA GLN A 36 -4.02 -11.93 -21.08
C GLN A 36 -5.53 -11.80 -20.76
N ALA A 37 -5.91 -11.95 -19.49
CA ALA A 37 -7.30 -11.81 -19.05
C ALA A 37 -7.71 -10.34 -18.89
N LEU A 38 -6.79 -9.48 -18.45
CA LEU A 38 -7.03 -8.04 -18.27
C LEU A 38 -6.98 -7.27 -19.58
N SER A 39 -6.18 -7.71 -20.56
CA SER A 39 -6.02 -7.07 -21.87
C SER A 39 -5.75 -5.56 -21.72
N ILE A 40 -6.63 -4.70 -22.26
CA ILE A 40 -6.50 -3.25 -22.21
C ILE A 40 -6.51 -2.67 -20.78
N TYR A 41 -6.99 -3.42 -19.79
CA TYR A 41 -7.06 -2.97 -18.40
C TYR A 41 -5.78 -3.26 -17.60
N THR A 42 -4.77 -3.95 -18.17
CA THR A 42 -3.49 -4.22 -17.50
C THR A 42 -2.83 -2.96 -16.98
N GLU A 43 -2.80 -1.91 -17.80
CA GLU A 43 -2.17 -0.64 -17.41
C GLU A 43 -2.93 0.06 -16.29
N PHE A 44 -4.27 0.03 -16.34
CA PHE A 44 -5.12 0.63 -15.31
C PHE A 44 -4.93 -0.04 -13.94
N PHE A 45 -4.98 -1.38 -13.89
CA PHE A 45 -4.74 -2.11 -12.65
C PHE A 45 -3.28 -2.03 -12.19
N GLY A 46 -2.34 -1.93 -13.12
CA GLY A 46 -0.93 -1.71 -12.80
C GLY A 46 -0.72 -0.38 -12.11
N PHE A 47 -1.29 0.70 -12.68
CA PHE A 47 -1.28 2.04 -12.09
C PHE A 47 -1.92 2.06 -10.70
N LEU A 48 -3.09 1.42 -10.54
CA LEU A 48 -3.75 1.35 -9.23
C LEU A 48 -2.91 0.60 -8.18
N SER A 49 -2.22 -0.47 -8.59
CA SER A 49 -1.30 -1.21 -7.72
C SER A 49 -0.14 -0.32 -7.24
N PHE A 50 0.41 0.51 -8.13
CA PHE A 50 1.45 1.49 -7.76
C PHE A 50 0.94 2.56 -6.81
N ILE A 51 -0.30 3.03 -6.95
CA ILE A 51 -0.90 3.96 -5.98
C ILE A 51 -0.94 3.32 -4.58
N ILE A 52 -1.41 2.08 -4.47
CA ILE A 52 -1.49 1.37 -3.18
C ILE A 52 -0.09 1.22 -2.57
N LEU A 53 0.90 0.85 -3.37
CA LEU A 53 2.30 0.77 -2.92
C LEU A 53 2.84 2.12 -2.45
N ALA A 54 2.56 3.20 -3.18
CA ALA A 54 2.99 4.54 -2.81
C ALA A 54 2.37 4.99 -1.48
N VAL A 55 1.07 4.75 -1.26
CA VAL A 55 0.39 5.05 0.00
C VAL A 55 0.96 4.21 1.15
N GLY A 56 1.14 2.90 0.93
CA GLY A 56 1.73 2.02 1.94
C GLY A 56 3.15 2.44 2.33
N PHE A 57 3.96 2.79 1.34
CA PHE A 57 5.31 3.32 1.56
C PHE A 57 5.27 4.65 2.32
N PHE A 58 4.37 5.56 1.94
CA PHE A 58 4.20 6.85 2.61
C PHE A 58 3.88 6.66 4.10
N LEU A 59 2.92 5.80 4.46
CA LEU A 59 2.58 5.52 5.86
C LEU A 59 3.74 4.96 6.69
N ILE A 60 4.73 4.31 6.06
CA ILE A 60 5.90 3.78 6.75
C ILE A 60 6.97 4.86 6.96
N ILE A 61 7.23 5.69 5.95
CA ILE A 61 8.32 6.67 5.97
C ILE A 61 7.96 7.96 6.70
N THR A 62 6.67 8.31 6.72
CA THR A 62 6.24 9.58 7.30
C THR A 62 6.39 9.48 8.81
N LYS A 63 6.95 10.53 9.43
CA LYS A 63 6.90 10.64 10.88
C LYS A 63 5.46 11.00 11.26
N ALA A 64 4.87 10.22 12.15
CA ALA A 64 3.69 10.64 12.88
C ALA A 64 4.05 11.93 13.64
N GLU A 65 3.28 12.99 13.41
CA GLU A 65 3.36 14.26 14.17
C GLU A 65 2.49 14.20 15.42
#